data_AF-A0A6S6T181-F1
#
_entry.id   AF-A0A6S6T181-F1
#
_cell.length_a   1.000
_cell.length_b   1.000
_cell.length_c   1.000
_cell.angle_alpha   90.00
_cell.angle_beta   90.00
_cell.angle_gamma   90.00
#
_symmetry.space_group_name_H-M   'P 1'
#
loop_
_entity.id
_entity.type
_entity.pdbx_description
1 polymer ?
#
loop_
_entity_poly.entity_id
_entity_poly.type
_entity_poly.pdbx_seq_one_letter_code
_entity_poly.pdbx_strand_id
1 'polypeptide(L)'
;MHEAFYVKGEDTTSLEILLKYVQDEKLFLVFYESERAELLMQDDFSKARSMGANAFPSIVKIDEQGHMCCQQGYKILEEILAF
;
A
#
# COMPACT_ATOMS: atom_id res chain seq x y z
N MET A 1 6.27 -9.34 -3.45
CA MET A 1 7.05 -8.44 -2.54
C MET A 1 7.01 -8.89 -1.08
N HIS A 2 5.84 -8.97 -0.41
CA HIS A 2 5.78 -9.39 1.01
C HIS A 2 6.46 -10.75 1.29
N GLU A 3 6.18 -11.77 0.48
CA GLU A 3 6.84 -13.07 0.61
C GLU A 3 8.36 -12.98 0.37
N ALA A 4 8.79 -12.18 -0.60
CA ALA A 4 10.20 -11.96 -0.91
C ALA A 4 10.97 -11.40 0.29
N PHE A 5 10.39 -10.41 0.97
CA PHE A 5 11.01 -9.82 2.16
C PHE A 5 10.90 -10.75 3.38
N TYR A 6 9.69 -11.14 3.77
CA TYR A 6 9.44 -11.80 5.07
C TYR A 6 9.77 -13.29 5.10
N VAL A 7 9.68 -14.00 3.96
CA VAL A 7 9.94 -15.44 3.88
C VAL A 7 11.31 -15.72 3.28
N LYS A 8 11.69 -14.99 2.22
CA LYS A 8 12.92 -15.25 1.47
C LYS A 8 14.10 -14.38 1.92
N GLY A 9 13.86 -13.32 2.70
CA GLY A 9 14.91 -12.43 3.18
C GLY A 9 15.60 -11.63 2.06
N GLU A 10 14.91 -11.42 0.94
CA GLU A 10 15.44 -10.67 -0.19
C GLU A 10 15.39 -9.15 0.06
N ASP A 11 16.36 -8.43 -0.50
CA ASP A 11 16.40 -6.96 -0.44
C ASP A 11 15.39 -6.36 -1.42
N THR A 12 14.20 -6.04 -0.90
CA THR A 12 13.14 -5.41 -1.70
C THR A 12 13.37 -3.92 -1.98
N THR A 13 14.49 -3.34 -1.50
CA THR A 13 14.91 -1.98 -1.91
C THR A 13 15.71 -1.99 -3.21
N SER A 14 16.19 -3.16 -3.63
CA SER A 14 16.92 -3.35 -4.89
C SER A 14 15.96 -3.45 -6.08
N LEU A 15 16.15 -2.59 -7.08
CA LEU A 15 15.41 -2.63 -8.33
C LEU A 15 15.57 -3.97 -9.06
N GLU A 16 16.78 -4.55 -9.05
CA GLU A 16 17.04 -5.86 -9.66
C GLU A 16 16.18 -6.97 -9.04
N ILE A 17 15.96 -6.91 -7.72
CA ILE A 17 15.08 -7.86 -7.02
C ILE A 17 13.63 -7.59 -7.38
N LEU A 18 13.19 -6.33 -7.41
CA LEU A 18 11.82 -5.97 -7.78
C LEU A 18 11.45 -6.46 -9.20
N LEU A 19 12.38 -6.36 -10.16
CA LEU A 19 12.16 -6.81 -11.53
C LEU A 19 11.84 -8.31 -11.65
N LYS A 20 12.31 -9.15 -10.72
CA LYS A 20 12.00 -10.60 -10.69
C LYS A 20 10.52 -10.89 -10.39
N TYR A 21 9.79 -9.89 -9.87
CA TYR A 21 8.41 -10.05 -9.39
C TYR A 21 7.36 -9.32 -10.23
N VAL A 22 7.77 -8.70 -11.33
CA VAL A 22 6.85 -7.98 -12.24
C VAL A 22 6.68 -8.75 -13.54
N GLN A 23 5.50 -8.63 -14.17
CA GLN A 23 5.20 -9.35 -15.40
C GLN A 23 5.85 -8.71 -16.63
N ASP A 24 5.95 -7.38 -16.66
CA ASP A 24 6.58 -6.61 -17.73
C ASP A 24 7.60 -5.64 -17.13
N GLU A 25 8.87 -6.04 -17.20
CA GLU A 25 9.99 -5.26 -16.68
C GLU A 25 10.11 -3.88 -17.35
N LYS A 26 9.84 -3.80 -18.66
CA LYS A 26 10.01 -2.54 -19.42
C LYS A 26 8.96 -1.53 -19.02
N LEU A 27 7.70 -1.94 -18.96
CA LEU A 27 6.62 -1.07 -18.51
C LEU A 27 6.78 -0.69 -17.05
N PHE A 28 7.22 -1.63 -16.21
CA PHE A 28 7.52 -1.34 -14.81
C PHE A 28 8.61 -0.28 -14.67
N LEU A 29 9.74 -0.42 -15.36
CA LEU A 29 10.84 0.56 -15.30
C LEU A 29 10.41 1.95 -15.75
N VAL A 30 9.71 2.04 -16.89
CA VAL A 30 9.20 3.32 -17.41
C VAL A 30 8.29 4.00 -16.39
N PHE A 31 7.46 3.24 -15.68
CA PHE A 31 6.61 3.81 -14.63
C PHE A 31 7.39 4.14 -13.36
N TYR A 32 8.20 3.21 -12.87
CA TYR A 32 8.97 3.32 -11.62
C TYR A 32 9.91 4.53 -11.61
N GLU A 33 10.52 4.85 -12.75
CA GLU A 33 11.42 6.00 -12.91
C GLU A 33 10.68 7.32 -13.24
N SER A 34 9.36 7.28 -13.42
CA SER A 34 8.59 8.47 -13.78
C SER A 34 8.30 9.36 -12.57
N GLU A 35 8.34 10.68 -12.79
CA GLU A 35 7.85 11.68 -11.82
C GLU A 35 6.40 11.41 -11.40
N ARG A 36 5.59 10.87 -12.32
CA ARG A 36 4.22 10.47 -12.05
C ARG A 36 4.11 9.42 -10.95
N ALA A 37 5.00 8.42 -10.92
CA ALA A 37 4.96 7.39 -9.89
C ALA A 37 5.30 7.99 -8.51
N GLU A 38 6.25 8.91 -8.44
CA GLU A 38 6.58 9.63 -7.21
C GLU A 38 5.39 10.47 -6.71
N LEU A 39 4.76 11.25 -7.60
CA LEU A 39 3.58 12.06 -7.26
C LEU A 39 2.43 11.18 -6.73
N LEU A 40 2.11 10.09 -7.41
CA LEU A 40 1.06 9.17 -6.97
C LEU A 40 1.35 8.56 -5.59
N MET A 41 2.60 8.19 -5.33
CA MET A 41 3.03 7.68 -4.03
C MET A 41 2.85 8.74 -2.93
N GLN A 42 3.27 9.99 -3.18
CA GLN A 42 3.12 11.08 -2.21
C GLN A 42 1.66 11.43 -1.94
N ASP A 43 0.81 11.37 -2.97
CA ASP A 43 -0.63 11.55 -2.86
C ASP A 43 -1.27 10.45 -2.00
N ASP A 44 -0.88 9.19 -2.19
CA ASP A 44 -1.36 8.07 -1.36
C ASP A 44 -0.99 8.26 0.11
N PHE A 45 0.25 8.67 0.42
CA PHE A 45 0.66 8.98 1.79
C PHE A 45 -0.12 10.16 2.37
N SER A 46 -0.40 11.18 1.58
CA SER A 46 -1.16 12.36 2.00
C SER A 46 -2.61 12.03 2.27
N LYS A 47 -3.21 11.18 1.42
CA LYS A 47 -4.58 10.68 1.56
C LYS A 47 -4.73 9.77 2.78
N ALA A 48 -3.79 8.87 3.03
CA ALA A 48 -3.79 8.04 4.22
C ALA A 48 -3.79 8.89 5.50
N ARG A 49 -2.94 9.92 5.56
CA ARG A 49 -2.90 10.87 6.69
C ARG A 49 -4.19 11.66 6.85
N SER A 50 -4.78 12.16 5.75
CA SER A 50 -6.03 12.93 5.83
C SER A 50 -7.22 12.09 6.28
N MET A 51 -7.17 10.77 6.06
CA MET A 51 -8.15 9.80 6.56
C MET A 51 -7.89 9.32 8.00
N GLY A 52 -6.84 9.82 8.65
CA GLY A 52 -6.49 9.43 10.02
C GLY A 52 -5.79 8.07 10.13
N ALA A 53 -5.28 7.50 9.04
CA ALA A 53 -4.52 6.25 9.05
C ALA A 53 -3.07 6.48 9.55
N ASN A 54 -2.92 6.72 10.85
CA ASN A 54 -1.65 7.04 11.50
C ASN A 54 -0.85 5.81 11.97
N ALA A 55 -1.39 4.61 11.76
CA ALA A 55 -0.77 3.32 12.07
C ALA A 55 -1.05 2.31 10.95
N PHE A 56 -0.24 1.26 10.83
CA PHE A 56 -0.42 0.22 9.82
C PHE A 56 -0.60 -1.17 10.46
N PRO A 57 -1.41 -2.07 9.87
CA PRO A 57 -2.36 -1.77 8.79
C PRO A 57 -3.50 -0.86 9.29
N SER A 58 -4.16 -0.15 8.36
CA SER A 58 -5.37 0.62 8.66
C SER A 58 -6.43 0.34 7.60
N ILE A 59 -7.69 0.36 8.02
CA ILE A 59 -8.86 0.16 7.15
C ILE A 59 -9.77 1.37 7.30
N VAL A 60 -10.16 1.97 6.18
CA VAL A 60 -11.09 3.10 6.15
C VAL A 60 -12.39 2.62 5.49
N LYS A 61 -13.49 2.69 6.22
CA LYS A 61 -14.84 2.42 5.71
C LYS A 61 -15.55 3.75 5.46
N ILE A 62 -16.19 3.86 4.30
CA ILE A 62 -17.05 4.99 3.95
C ILE A 62 -18.49 4.47 3.96
N ASP A 63 -19.35 5.07 4.79
CA ASP A 63 -20.76 4.70 4.84
C ASP A 63 -21.57 5.33 3.69
N GLU A 64 -22.84 4.96 3.59
CA GLU A 64 -23.76 5.49 2.56
C GLU A 64 -23.98 7.01 2.67
N GLN A 65 -23.69 7.61 3.82
CA GLN A 65 -23.84 9.04 4.10
C GLN A 65 -22.53 9.81 3.84
N GLY A 66 -21.44 9.11 3.48
CA GLY A 66 -20.13 9.67 3.19
C GLY A 66 -19.26 9.88 4.44
N HIS A 67 -19.65 9.38 5.61
CA HIS A 67 -18.80 9.44 6.79
C HIS A 67 -17.65 8.43 6.67
N MET A 68 -16.45 8.88 7.04
CA MET A 68 -15.26 8.05 7.07
C MET A 68 -15.00 7.55 8.48
N CYS A 69 -14.85 6.25 8.63
CA CYS A 69 -14.44 5.63 9.89
C CYS A 69 -13.16 4.82 9.68
N CYS A 70 -12.13 5.08 10.49
CA CYS A 70 -10.81 4.48 10.35
C CYS A 70 -10.55 3.50 11.51
N GLN A 71 -10.31 2.24 11.17
CA GLN A 71 -9.76 1.23 12.08
C GLN A 71 -8.25 1.14 11.91
N GLN A 72 -7.54 1.13 13.03
CA GLN A 72 -6.08 1.07 13.06
C GLN A 72 -5.59 -0.23 13.69
N GLY A 73 -4.48 -0.74 13.15
CA GLY A 73 -3.83 -1.96 13.61
C GLY A 73 -4.44 -3.23 13.03
N TYR A 74 -3.85 -4.36 13.41
CA TYR A 74 -4.37 -5.66 13.04
C TYR A 74 -5.75 -5.91 13.65
N LYS A 75 -6.67 -6.39 12.81
CA LYS A 75 -8.03 -6.80 13.17
C LYS A 75 -8.35 -8.11 12.47
N ILE A 76 -9.11 -8.97 13.14
CA ILE A 76 -9.66 -10.16 12.49
C ILE A 76 -10.78 -9.76 11.54
N LEU A 77 -11.08 -10.60 10.55
CA LEU A 77 -12.06 -10.27 9.51
C LEU A 77 -13.43 -9.95 10.09
N GLU A 78 -13.84 -10.65 11.13
CA GLU A 78 -15.11 -10.47 11.82
C GLU A 78 -15.21 -9.07 12.45
N GLU A 79 -14.12 -8.56 13.03
CA GLU A 79 -14.06 -7.20 13.60
C GLU A 79 -14.12 -6.11 12.52
N ILE A 80 -13.57 -6.40 11.34
CA ILE A 80 -13.60 -5.49 10.19
C ILE A 80 -15.01 -5.42 9.60
N LEU A 81 -15.71 -6.56 9.52
CA LEU A 81 -17.06 -6.64 8.94
C LEU A 81 -18.18 -6.19 9.89
N ALA A 82 -17.97 -6.26 11.20
CA ALA A 82 -18.94 -5.81 12.22
C ALA A 82 -18.98 -4.28 12.39
N PHE A 83 -18.06 -3.59 11.74
CA PHE A 83 -17.91 -2.14 11.67
C PHE A 83 -18.62 -1.57 10.45
#